data_AF-A0A7G2RQ45-F1
#
_entry.id   AF-A0A7G2RQ45-F1
#
_cell.length_a   1.000
_cell.length_b   1.000
_cell.length_c   1.000
_cell.angle_alpha   90.00
_cell.angle_beta   90.00
_cell.angle_gamma   90.00
#
_symmetry.space_group_name_H-M   'P 1'
#
loop_
_entity.id
_entity.type
_entity.pdbx_description
1 polymer ?
#
loop_
_entity_poly.entity_id
_entity_poly.type
_entity_poly.pdbx_seq_one_letter_code
_entity_poly.pdbx_strand_id
1 'polypeptide(L)'
;MTDEQITRMLERYKKGLEIKKQQYHDVKKHDPEFVARNRERARLHYENNKEKKKQNYEKNKERNKLLNLFNYYKKKDMLDKLQDKYPEKYKQLQDMGKIES
;
A
#
# COMPACT_ATOMS: atom_id res chain seq x y z
N MET A 1 -3.93 24.34 24.39
CA MET A 1 -3.15 23.17 24.87
C MET A 1 -1.73 23.63 25.07
N THR A 2 -1.10 23.24 26.18
CA THR A 2 0.32 23.55 26.42
C THR A 2 1.20 22.43 25.86
N ASP A 3 2.48 22.72 25.60
CA ASP A 3 3.45 21.73 25.11
C ASP A 3 3.62 20.55 26.07
N GLU A 4 3.46 20.79 27.37
CA GLU A 4 3.43 19.72 28.37
C GLU A 4 2.21 18.81 28.24
N GLN A 5 1.03 19.37 27.95
CA GLN A 5 -0.19 18.58 27.72
C GLN A 5 -0.03 17.73 26.46
N ILE A 6 0.56 18.28 25.40
CA ILE A 6 0.84 17.56 24.16
C ILE A 6 1.80 16.39 24.42
N THR A 7 2.90 16.66 25.13
CA THR A 7 3.90 15.63 25.49
C THR A 7 3.28 14.48 26.27
N ARG A 8 2.51 14.79 27.33
CA ARG A 8 1.82 13.77 28.14
C ARG A 8 0.81 12.95 27.33
N MET A 9 0.11 13.56 26.37
CA MET A 9 -0.81 12.83 25.48
C MET A 9 -0.06 11.86 24.57
N LEU A 10 1.05 12.30 23.97
CA LEU A 10 1.89 11.47 23.10
C LEU A 10 2.51 10.30 23.85
N GLU A 11 2.98 10.51 25.07
CA GLU A 11 3.54 9.45 25.93
C GLU A 11 2.48 8.39 26.28
N ARG A 12 1.28 8.82 26.68
CA ARG A 12 0.16 7.91 26.96
C ARG A 12 -0.21 7.09 25.72
N TYR A 13 -0.26 7.73 24.56
CA TYR A 13 -0.54 7.06 23.31
C TYR A 13 0.52 6.00 22.98
N LYS A 14 1.82 6.36 23.05
CA LYS A 14 2.94 5.42 22.82
C LYS A 14 2.90 4.23 23.78
N LYS A 15 2.67 4.49 25.08
CA LYS A 15 2.52 3.43 26.09
C LYS A 15 1.35 2.50 25.77
N GLY A 16 0.22 3.06 25.34
CA GLY A 16 -0.94 2.28 24.90
C GLY A 16 -0.66 1.39 23.69
N LEU A 17 0.14 1.85 22.72
CA LEU A 17 0.57 1.04 21.58
C LEU A 17 1.44 -0.14 22.03
N GLU A 18 2.40 0.10 22.92
CA GLU A 18 3.29 -0.95 23.42
C GLU A 18 2.54 -2.04 24.20
N ILE A 19 1.61 -1.64 25.08
CA ILE A 19 0.74 -2.60 25.80
C ILE A 19 -0.07 -3.46 24.83
N LYS A 20 -0.66 -2.85 23.80
CA LYS A 20 -1.44 -3.59 22.78
C LYS A 20 -0.57 -4.58 22.01
N LYS A 21 0.66 -4.18 21.68
CA LYS A 21 1.64 -5.04 21.01
C LYS A 21 2.01 -6.24 21.87
N GLN A 22 2.35 -6.01 23.14
CA GLN A 22 2.66 -7.07 24.11
C GLN A 22 1.45 -8.01 24.29
N GLN A 23 0.26 -7.47 24.53
CA GLN A 23 -0.97 -8.27 24.66
C GLN A 23 -1.22 -9.17 23.44
N TYR A 24 -0.92 -8.67 22.23
CA TYR A 24 -1.03 -9.50 21.04
C TYR A 24 0.01 -10.63 21.03
N HIS A 25 1.27 -10.31 21.30
CA HIS A 25 2.36 -11.28 21.22
C HIS A 25 2.37 -12.31 22.34
N ASP A 26 1.91 -11.97 23.53
CA ASP A 26 2.03 -12.84 24.69
C ASP A 26 0.75 -13.63 24.93
N VAL A 27 -0.40 -13.09 24.53
CA VAL A 27 -1.72 -13.68 24.82
C VAL A 27 -2.46 -14.03 23.53
N LYS A 28 -2.83 -13.03 22.72
CA LYS A 28 -3.83 -13.23 21.65
C LYS A 28 -3.35 -14.16 20.54
N LYS A 29 -2.09 -14.07 20.11
CA LYS A 29 -1.59 -14.92 19.01
C LYS A 29 -1.52 -16.41 19.38
N HIS A 30 -1.53 -16.73 20.67
CA HIS A 30 -1.50 -18.10 21.20
C HIS A 30 -2.89 -18.62 21.61
N ASP A 31 -3.89 -17.74 21.74
CA ASP A 31 -5.29 -18.10 21.99
C ASP A 31 -5.93 -18.71 20.73
N PRO A 32 -6.31 -20.01 20.76
CA PRO A 32 -6.91 -20.69 19.62
C PRO A 32 -8.22 -20.07 19.12
N GLU A 33 -9.07 -19.55 20.03
CA GLU A 33 -10.35 -18.95 19.65
C GLU A 33 -10.15 -17.59 18.97
N PHE A 34 -9.20 -16.79 19.48
CA PHE A 34 -8.80 -15.55 18.83
C PHE A 34 -8.26 -15.81 17.42
N VAL A 35 -7.37 -16.80 17.28
CA VAL A 35 -6.79 -17.17 15.98
C VAL A 35 -7.87 -17.66 15.01
N ALA A 36 -8.78 -18.52 15.46
CA ALA A 36 -9.88 -19.03 14.64
C ALA A 36 -10.80 -17.89 14.14
N ARG A 37 -11.24 -17.00 15.04
CA ARG A 37 -12.06 -15.83 14.66
C ARG A 37 -11.33 -14.90 13.72
N ASN A 38 -10.04 -14.67 13.92
CA ASN A 38 -9.24 -13.81 13.05
C ASN A 38 -9.08 -14.40 11.65
N ARG A 39 -8.85 -15.73 11.54
CA ARG A 39 -8.81 -16.44 10.26
C ARG A 39 -10.14 -16.33 9.52
N GLU A 40 -11.25 -16.52 10.21
CA GLU A 40 -12.57 -16.42 9.61
C GLU A 40 -12.86 -14.99 9.12
N ARG A 41 -12.55 -13.96 9.92
CA ARG A 41 -12.65 -12.56 9.48
C ARG A 41 -11.80 -12.27 8.25
N ALA A 42 -10.58 -12.79 8.19
CA ALA A 42 -9.70 -12.61 7.04
C ALA A 42 -10.27 -13.30 5.78
N ARG A 43 -10.81 -14.51 5.93
CA ARG A 43 -11.49 -15.24 4.86
C ARG A 43 -12.69 -14.46 4.33
N LEU A 44 -13.59 -14.02 5.22
CA LEU A 44 -14.75 -13.21 4.87
C LEU A 44 -14.36 -11.89 4.19
N HIS A 45 -13.32 -11.21 4.68
CA HIS A 45 -12.80 -10.01 4.02
C HIS A 45 -12.35 -10.32 2.59
N TYR A 46 -11.63 -11.42 2.37
CA TYR A 46 -11.19 -11.79 1.03
C TYR A 46 -12.39 -12.09 0.12
N GLU A 47 -13.30 -12.95 0.53
CA GLU A 47 -14.49 -13.31 -0.25
C GLU A 47 -15.33 -12.07 -0.60
N ASN A 48 -15.65 -11.24 0.39
CA ASN A 48 -16.49 -10.05 0.20
C ASN A 48 -15.84 -8.98 -0.69
N ASN A 49 -14.51 -8.97 -0.82
CA ASN A 49 -13.79 -7.95 -1.60
C ASN A 49 -13.13 -8.50 -2.87
N LYS A 50 -13.21 -9.81 -3.12
CA LYS A 50 -12.52 -10.48 -4.24
C LYS A 50 -12.89 -9.83 -5.57
N GLU A 51 -14.18 -9.66 -5.83
CA GLU A 51 -14.65 -9.11 -7.10
C GLU A 51 -14.29 -7.62 -7.24
N LYS A 52 -14.44 -6.82 -6.18
CA LYS A 52 -14.01 -5.41 -6.19
C LYS A 52 -12.51 -5.28 -6.45
N LYS A 53 -11.68 -6.15 -5.84
CA LYS A 53 -10.23 -6.19 -6.08
C LYS A 53 -9.90 -6.58 -7.52
N LYS A 54 -10.61 -7.57 -8.08
CA LYS A 54 -10.48 -7.99 -9.48
C LYS A 54 -10.84 -6.85 -10.44
N GLN A 55 -11.98 -6.21 -10.24
CA GLN A 55 -12.41 -5.06 -11.04
C GLN A 55 -11.41 -3.90 -10.98
N ASN A 56 -10.92 -3.58 -9.77
CA ASN A 56 -9.92 -2.54 -9.60
C ASN A 56 -8.58 -2.91 -10.28
N TYR A 57 -8.20 -4.19 -10.24
CA TYR A 57 -7.01 -4.67 -10.95
C TYR A 57 -7.19 -4.49 -12.46
N GLU A 58 -8.27 -5.02 -13.05
CA GLU A 58 -8.48 -4.91 -14.50
C GLU A 58 -8.57 -3.46 -14.97
N LYS A 59 -9.27 -2.59 -14.22
CA LYS A 59 -9.36 -1.15 -14.52
C LYS A 59 -8.00 -0.45 -14.53
N ASN A 60 -7.08 -0.84 -13.65
CA ASN A 60 -5.79 -0.16 -13.50
C ASN A 60 -4.61 -0.92 -14.10
N LYS A 61 -4.82 -2.11 -14.67
CA LYS A 61 -3.77 -3.03 -15.11
C LYS A 61 -2.81 -2.39 -16.10
N GLU A 62 -3.34 -1.75 -17.14
CA GLU A 62 -2.52 -1.11 -18.17
C GLU A 62 -1.78 0.11 -17.65
N ARG A 63 -2.45 0.93 -16.82
CA ARG A 63 -1.79 2.04 -16.11
C ARG A 63 -0.63 1.55 -15.25
N ASN A 64 -0.82 0.48 -14.49
CA ASN A 64 0.21 -0.09 -13.62
C ASN A 64 1.39 -0.65 -14.44
N LYS A 65 1.11 -1.34 -15.55
CA LYS A 65 2.15 -1.80 -16.49
C LYS A 65 2.96 -0.63 -17.03
N LEU A 66 2.30 0.45 -17.41
CA LEU A 66 2.95 1.65 -17.95
C LEU A 66 3.84 2.33 -16.89
N LEU A 67 3.35 2.48 -15.66
CA LEU A 67 4.15 3.04 -14.55
C LEU A 67 5.34 2.15 -14.19
N ASN A 68 5.18 0.82 -14.21
CA ASN A 68 6.29 -0.09 -13.96
C ASN A 68 7.36 0.02 -15.04
N LEU A 69 6.95 0.14 -16.30
CA LEU A 69 7.86 0.36 -17.43
C LEU A 69 8.63 1.68 -17.23
N PHE A 70 7.92 2.77 -16.97
CA PHE A 70 8.51 4.07 -16.68
C PHE A 70 9.52 4.00 -15.53
N ASN A 71 9.14 3.42 -14.39
CA ASN A 71 10.00 3.31 -13.21
C ASN A 71 11.28 2.51 -13.51
N TYR A 72 11.19 1.46 -14.33
CA TYR A 72 12.36 0.70 -14.76
C TYR A 72 13.36 1.56 -15.56
N TYR A 73 12.88 2.33 -16.54
CA TYR A 73 13.76 3.19 -17.36
C TYR A 73 14.25 4.41 -16.59
N LYS A 74 13.39 5.03 -15.77
CA LYS A 74 13.76 6.15 -14.88
C LYS A 74 14.84 5.76 -13.88
N LYS A 75 14.70 4.61 -13.22
CA LYS A 75 15.69 4.14 -12.23
C LYS A 75 17.09 3.92 -12.84
N LYS A 76 17.15 3.66 -14.14
CA LYS A 76 18.40 3.41 -14.87
C LYS A 76 18.87 4.61 -15.69
N ASP A 77 18.18 5.75 -15.58
CA ASP A 77 18.46 6.97 -16.34
C ASP A 77 18.50 6.74 -17.86
N MET A 78 17.50 6.00 -18.37
CA MET A 78 17.38 5.64 -19.79
C MET A 78 16.02 6.04 -20.36
N LEU A 79 15.53 7.23 -20.04
CA LEU A 79 14.22 7.69 -20.52
C LEU A 79 14.21 7.91 -22.04
N ASP A 80 15.33 8.32 -22.63
CA ASP A 80 15.45 8.45 -24.10
C ASP A 80 15.19 7.11 -24.80
N LYS A 81 15.72 6.01 -24.26
CA LYS A 81 15.47 4.66 -24.78
C LYS A 81 14.01 4.22 -24.64
N LEU A 82 13.28 4.76 -23.67
CA LEU A 82 11.84 4.51 -23.53
C LEU A 82 11.07 5.24 -24.63
N GLN A 83 11.45 6.48 -24.94
CA GLN A 83 10.88 7.28 -26.03
C GLN A 83 11.10 6.59 -27.38
N ASP A 84 12.34 6.16 -27.66
CA ASP A 84 12.69 5.52 -28.92
C ASP A 84 12.00 4.16 -29.10
N LYS A 85 11.98 3.35 -28.04
CA LYS A 85 11.50 1.96 -28.12
C LYS A 85 9.98 1.84 -28.00
N TYR A 86 9.35 2.75 -27.25
CA TYR A 86 7.92 2.71 -26.97
C TYR A 86 7.29 4.12 -27.03
N PRO A 87 7.30 4.77 -28.21
CA PRO A 87 6.87 6.16 -28.35
C PRO A 87 5.42 6.40 -27.89
N GLU A 88 4.50 5.48 -28.21
CA GLU A 88 3.10 5.56 -27.77
C GLU A 88 2.96 5.53 -26.24
N LYS A 89 3.78 4.71 -25.56
CA LYS A 89 3.77 4.63 -24.10
C LYS A 89 4.41 5.86 -23.47
N TYR A 90 5.44 6.40 -24.11
CA TYR A 90 6.07 7.64 -23.70
C TYR A 90 5.08 8.81 -23.74
N LYS A 91 4.31 8.93 -24.83
CA LYS A 91 3.23 9.91 -24.96
C LYS A 91 2.16 9.73 -23.87
N GLN A 92 1.70 8.50 -23.62
CA GLN A 92 0.77 8.22 -22.53
C GLN A 92 1.32 8.64 -21.15
N LEU A 93 2.63 8.53 -20.93
CA LEU A 93 3.27 8.99 -19.69
C LEU A 93 3.33 10.52 -19.59
N GLN A 94 3.51 11.22 -20.72
CA GLN A 94 3.42 12.69 -20.79
C GLN A 94 1.98 13.15 -20.49
N ASP A 95 0.97 12.53 -21.11
CA ASP A 95 -0.45 12.83 -20.87
C ASP A 95 -0.84 12.59 -19.39
N MET A 96 -0.16 11.63 -18.73
CA MET A 96 -0.31 11.35 -17.30
C MET A 96 0.49 12.28 -16.38
N GLY A 97 1.26 13.23 -16.92
CA GLY A 97 2.13 14.14 -16.16
C GLY A 97 3.27 13.45 -15.42
N LYS A 98 3.77 12.31 -15.94
CA LYS A 98 4.92 11.59 -15.36
C LYS A 98 6.26 12.00 -15.95
N ILE A 99 6.23 12.59 -17.13
CA ILE A 99 7.37 13.10 -17.87
C ILE A 99 6.99 14.52 -18.27
N GLU A 100 7.90 15.47 -18.09
CA GLU A 100 7.71 16.85 -18.53
C GLU A 100 7.77 16.89 -20.07
N SER A 101 6.89 17.70 -20.67
CA SER A 101 6.83 17.89 -22.12
C SER A 101 7.98 18.72 -22.64
#